data_AF-A0A7Y0BC27-F1
#
_entry.id   AF-A0A7Y0BC27-F1
#
_cell.length_a   1.000
_cell.length_b   1.000
_cell.length_c   1.000
_cell.angle_alpha   90.00
_cell.angle_beta   90.00
_cell.angle_gamma   90.00
#
_symmetry.space_group_name_H-M   'P 1'
#
loop_
_entity.id
_entity.type
_entity.pdbx_description
1 polymer ?
#
loop_
_entity_poly.entity_id
_entity_poly.type
_entity_poly.pdbx_seq_one_letter_code
_entity_poly.pdbx_strand_id
1 'polypeptide(L)'
;MVGVRTIATPFAVSGPTGVAVRDRLKHLTDEDDRVLRLVGDHLGSLASADLRARCADALEHSAESWAMRKRMLTPVSSSRWAGSVTKASHDQWALARRCQAAHIQNLEAGIGMLRHRLSLPIGQRGSKRTPGGYRSRQEWHAKSRRLGVLADRQTAAVSDWRTGRVRVVRGGKRILNSLHHLDEAGLTKAGWRERWEAERWFLSADGESGKRYGNETIRVSPDGGVSIRLPAPLARLANAPHGRYVLTSKVHFPHRGNEWADRIEANRAVAYRIHLDVTKGRWYLTASWQLSPTKTVPVEAALADGVIGVDTNTDHLAAWRLDTHGNPIGHPRRFFYDLGGSADHRDAQVRHALTRLLNWAKTCGVRAIAIEDLDFQAEKTREKHGRKRRFRQLISGMPTGRLRARLTSMADATGIAIIAVDPAYTSRWGAQHWQKPLTGKTRKTTRHDAASIAIGRRAQGHPIRRRTAPPRDDQSDRHGHRTVQARPESLGREEPRPRIPGPRPGVVSPDAARTRATRTPKTVRDVRSDQEWVQDSLLLTDQERFLGPWSE
;
A
#
# COMPACT_ATOMS: atom_id res chain seq x y z
N MET A 1 -25.41 -21.32 -8.78
CA MET A 1 -24.97 -20.82 -7.46
C MET A 1 -23.68 -20.03 -7.66
N VAL A 2 -23.60 -18.78 -7.21
CA VAL A 2 -22.36 -17.98 -7.34
C VAL A 2 -21.53 -18.20 -6.08
N GLY A 3 -20.41 -18.93 -6.22
CA GLY A 3 -19.50 -19.26 -5.14
C GLY A 3 -19.01 -18.02 -4.40
N VAL A 4 -19.05 -18.07 -3.06
CA VAL A 4 -18.48 -17.03 -2.21
C VAL A 4 -16.96 -17.11 -2.35
N ARG A 5 -16.31 -16.00 -2.73
CA ARG A 5 -14.85 -15.91 -2.80
C ARG A 5 -14.23 -16.36 -1.47
N THR A 6 -13.20 -17.20 -1.52
CA THR A 6 -12.39 -17.57 -0.35
C THR A 6 -11.83 -16.31 0.31
N ILE A 7 -12.09 -16.17 1.62
CA ILE A 7 -11.64 -15.03 2.42
C ILE A 7 -10.20 -15.30 2.87
N ALA A 8 -9.29 -14.36 2.62
CA ALA A 8 -7.90 -14.49 3.04
C ALA A 8 -7.76 -14.37 4.58
N THR A 9 -6.82 -15.14 5.14
CA THR A 9 -6.49 -15.13 6.56
C THR A 9 -5.90 -13.76 6.98
N PRO A 10 -6.30 -13.20 8.14
CA PRO A 10 -5.67 -12.00 8.67
C PRO A 10 -4.17 -12.17 8.89
N PHE A 11 -3.40 -11.10 8.72
CA PHE A 11 -1.96 -11.12 8.99
C PHE A 11 -1.48 -9.80 9.61
N ALA A 12 -0.42 -9.88 10.42
CA ALA A 12 0.26 -8.70 10.94
C ALA A 12 1.07 -8.03 9.83
N VAL A 13 0.86 -6.73 9.64
CA VAL A 13 1.59 -5.92 8.66
C VAL A 13 2.97 -5.61 9.21
N SER A 14 4.01 -5.97 8.47
CA SER A 14 5.39 -5.65 8.83
C SER A 14 5.60 -4.13 8.94
N GLY A 15 6.43 -3.74 9.91
CA GLY A 15 6.86 -2.35 10.10
C GLY A 15 7.68 -1.81 8.90
N PRO A 16 8.02 -0.51 8.92
CA PRO A 16 8.88 0.07 7.91
C PRO A 16 10.26 -0.62 7.87
N THR A 17 10.76 -0.90 6.68
CA THR A 17 12.07 -1.56 6.47
C THR A 17 13.23 -0.58 6.37
N GLY A 18 12.94 0.72 6.34
CA GLY A 18 13.94 1.77 6.25
C GLY A 18 13.39 3.11 6.70
N VAL A 19 14.32 4.02 6.94
CA VAL A 19 14.03 5.37 7.43
C VAL A 19 14.82 6.38 6.61
N ALA A 20 14.26 7.58 6.49
CA ALA A 20 14.91 8.72 5.88
C ALA A 20 14.74 9.94 6.78
N VAL A 21 15.84 10.63 7.06
CA VAL A 21 15.88 11.89 7.81
C VAL A 21 16.48 12.96 6.91
N ARG A 22 16.07 14.20 7.11
CA ARG A 22 16.47 15.32 6.27
C ARG A 22 16.76 16.53 7.12
N ASP A 23 17.81 17.24 6.73
CA ASP A 23 18.09 18.58 7.23
C ASP A 23 18.50 19.49 6.08
N ARG A 24 18.44 20.80 6.32
CA ARG A 24 18.80 21.84 5.37
C ARG A 24 20.30 22.12 5.46
N LEU A 25 20.95 22.23 4.31
CA LEU A 25 22.30 22.79 4.24
C LEU A 25 22.19 24.33 4.34
N LYS A 26 22.61 24.89 5.48
CA LYS A 26 22.54 26.32 5.80
C LYS A 26 23.94 26.94 5.69
N HIS A 27 24.01 28.24 5.40
CA HIS A 27 25.29 28.96 5.31
C HIS A 27 26.24 28.36 4.26
N LEU A 28 25.69 27.84 3.15
CA LEU A 28 26.49 27.52 1.97
C LEU A 28 27.05 28.82 1.40
N THR A 29 28.32 28.80 1.04
CA THR A 29 28.95 29.88 0.26
C THR A 29 28.48 29.83 -1.18
N ASP A 30 28.70 30.91 -1.94
CA ASP A 30 28.42 30.93 -3.38
C ASP A 30 29.23 29.86 -4.12
N GLU A 31 30.46 29.59 -3.68
CA GLU A 31 31.30 28.53 -4.24
C GLU A 31 30.73 27.13 -3.89
N ASP A 32 30.22 26.90 -2.68
CA ASP A 32 29.55 25.65 -2.33
C ASP A 32 28.31 25.39 -3.22
N ASP A 33 27.47 26.41 -3.41
CA ASP A 33 26.31 26.33 -4.31
C ASP A 33 26.76 26.00 -5.74
N ARG A 34 27.75 26.73 -6.26
CA ARG A 34 28.31 26.51 -7.59
C ARG A 34 28.84 25.10 -7.77
N VAL A 35 29.62 24.57 -6.83
CA VAL A 35 30.17 23.21 -6.89
C VAL A 35 29.05 22.17 -6.87
N LEU A 36 28.05 22.32 -6.00
CA LEU A 36 26.90 21.41 -5.95
C LEU A 36 26.13 21.40 -7.27
N ARG A 37 25.91 22.56 -7.90
CA ARG A 37 25.27 22.65 -9.22
C ARG A 37 26.09 21.96 -10.30
N LEU A 38 27.40 22.23 -10.38
CA LEU A 38 28.29 21.64 -11.37
C LEU A 38 28.36 20.11 -11.25
N VAL A 39 28.52 19.60 -10.03
CA VAL A 39 28.57 18.14 -9.77
C VAL A 39 27.22 17.51 -10.07
N GLY A 40 26.13 18.13 -9.61
CA GLY A 40 24.77 17.66 -9.82
C GLY A 40 24.40 17.59 -11.30
N ASP A 41 24.75 18.61 -12.08
CA ASP A 41 24.52 18.66 -13.52
C ASP A 41 25.35 17.63 -14.28
N HIS A 42 26.66 17.58 -14.02
CA HIS A 42 27.56 16.61 -14.65
C HIS A 42 27.09 15.18 -14.43
N LEU A 43 26.89 14.78 -13.18
CA LEU A 43 26.39 13.44 -12.85
C LEU A 43 24.95 13.21 -13.35
N GLY A 44 24.13 14.26 -13.39
CA GLY A 44 22.77 14.22 -13.92
C GLY A 44 22.74 13.91 -15.41
N SER A 45 23.68 14.47 -16.18
CA SER A 45 23.87 14.19 -17.60
C SER A 45 24.29 12.74 -17.83
N LEU A 46 25.27 12.25 -17.06
CA LEU A 46 25.74 10.87 -17.11
C LEU A 46 24.61 9.88 -16.77
N ALA A 47 23.83 10.15 -15.72
CA ALA A 47 22.69 9.31 -15.36
C ALA A 47 21.57 9.34 -16.40
N SER A 48 21.42 10.43 -17.17
CA SER A 48 20.45 10.48 -18.27
C SER A 48 20.93 9.65 -19.46
N ALA A 49 22.21 9.75 -19.82
CA ALA A 49 22.82 8.94 -20.87
C ALA A 49 22.79 7.44 -20.52
N ASP A 50 23.15 7.10 -19.29
CA ASP A 50 23.15 5.73 -18.80
C ASP A 50 21.74 5.13 -18.74
N LEU A 51 20.73 5.89 -18.29
CA LEU A 51 19.34 5.45 -18.33
C LEU A 51 18.88 5.18 -19.76
N ARG A 52 19.30 5.99 -20.74
CA ARG A 52 18.99 5.73 -22.16
C ARG A 52 19.58 4.39 -22.60
N ALA A 53 20.86 4.13 -22.28
CA ALA A 53 21.51 2.86 -22.56
C ALA A 53 20.80 1.69 -21.88
N ARG A 54 20.51 1.79 -20.57
CA ARG A 54 19.76 0.76 -19.84
C ARG A 54 18.38 0.51 -20.45
N CYS A 55 17.67 1.54 -20.91
CA CYS A 55 16.39 1.36 -21.59
C CYS A 55 16.54 0.63 -22.92
N ALA A 56 17.66 0.82 -23.63
CA ALA A 56 17.95 0.13 -24.89
C ALA A 56 18.23 -1.37 -24.68
N ASP A 57 18.85 -1.76 -23.55
CA ASP A 57 19.06 -3.17 -23.19
C ASP A 57 17.74 -3.97 -23.05
N ALA A 58 16.59 -3.30 -22.91
CA ALA A 58 15.29 -3.94 -22.76
C ALA A 58 15.31 -5.09 -21.72
N LEU A 59 14.97 -6.31 -22.15
CA LEU A 59 15.00 -7.55 -21.34
C LEU A 59 16.37 -8.23 -21.31
N GLU A 60 17.31 -7.87 -22.19
CA GLU A 60 18.62 -8.50 -22.37
C GLU A 60 19.67 -8.02 -21.36
N HIS A 61 19.21 -7.41 -20.27
CA HIS A 61 20.09 -6.88 -19.25
C HIS A 61 20.78 -8.00 -18.46
N SER A 62 22.11 -7.97 -18.41
CA SER A 62 22.93 -8.95 -17.72
C SER A 62 23.93 -8.29 -16.76
N ALA A 63 24.58 -9.11 -15.92
CA ALA A 63 25.68 -8.67 -15.08
C ALA A 63 26.85 -8.10 -15.91
N GLU A 64 27.07 -8.65 -17.11
CA GLU A 64 28.09 -8.18 -18.04
C GLU A 64 27.74 -6.80 -18.63
N SER A 65 26.50 -6.62 -19.12
CA SER A 65 26.08 -5.31 -19.66
C SER A 65 26.07 -4.23 -18.56
N TRP A 66 25.72 -4.60 -17.32
CA TRP A 66 25.92 -3.72 -16.16
C TRP A 66 27.38 -3.34 -15.96
N ALA A 67 28.28 -4.33 -15.91
CA ALA A 67 29.70 -4.11 -15.68
C ALA A 67 30.30 -3.22 -16.77
N MET A 68 29.93 -3.43 -18.02
CA MET A 68 30.36 -2.62 -19.16
C MET A 68 29.91 -1.16 -19.01
N ARG A 69 28.63 -0.89 -18.74
CA ARG A 69 28.13 0.49 -18.51
C ARG A 69 28.86 1.17 -17.36
N LYS A 70 29.11 0.44 -16.25
CA LYS A 70 29.88 0.96 -15.12
C LYS A 70 31.33 1.29 -15.51
N ARG A 71 31.98 0.44 -16.31
CA ARG A 71 33.35 0.68 -16.81
C ARG A 71 33.40 1.95 -17.67
N MET A 72 32.45 2.14 -18.58
CA MET A 72 32.39 3.35 -19.43
C MET A 72 32.22 4.65 -18.62
N LEU A 73 31.43 4.62 -17.54
CA LEU A 73 31.19 5.80 -16.70
C LEU A 73 32.35 6.12 -15.75
N THR A 74 33.18 5.14 -15.41
CA THR A 74 34.20 5.28 -14.37
C THR A 74 35.24 6.39 -14.69
N PRO A 75 35.82 6.47 -15.90
CA PRO A 75 36.79 7.52 -16.26
C PRO A 75 36.23 8.94 -16.20
N VAL A 76 34.95 9.12 -16.55
CA VAL A 76 34.28 10.43 -16.60
C VAL A 76 33.58 10.80 -15.29
N SER A 77 33.63 9.94 -14.29
CA SER A 77 33.08 10.17 -12.95
C SER A 77 34.02 9.64 -11.87
N SER A 78 33.69 8.50 -11.27
CA SER A 78 34.55 7.66 -10.45
C SER A 78 33.91 6.27 -10.38
N SER A 79 34.63 5.24 -9.93
CA SER A 79 34.05 3.88 -9.82
C SER A 79 32.79 3.83 -8.93
N ARG A 80 32.74 4.65 -7.87
CA ARG A 80 31.58 4.73 -6.97
C ARG A 80 30.42 5.55 -7.53
N TRP A 81 30.72 6.67 -8.19
CA TRP A 81 29.70 7.43 -8.91
C TRP A 81 29.09 6.61 -10.04
N ALA A 82 29.92 5.94 -10.84
CA ALA A 82 29.48 5.02 -11.87
C ALA A 82 28.56 3.93 -11.30
N GLY A 83 28.93 3.32 -10.17
CA GLY A 83 28.08 2.34 -9.49
C GLY A 83 26.74 2.92 -9.02
N SER A 84 26.73 4.12 -8.44
CA SER A 84 25.51 4.79 -7.99
C SER A 84 24.59 5.15 -9.16
N VAL A 85 25.17 5.63 -10.26
CA VAL A 85 24.44 5.97 -11.49
C VAL A 85 23.84 4.73 -12.14
N THR A 86 24.63 3.68 -12.40
CA THR A 86 24.12 2.47 -13.07
C THR A 86 23.04 1.77 -12.27
N LYS A 87 23.18 1.77 -10.93
CA LYS A 87 22.15 1.27 -10.03
C LYS A 87 20.88 2.10 -10.10
N ALA A 88 20.97 3.43 -9.98
CA ALA A 88 19.81 4.30 -10.06
C ALA A 88 19.06 4.17 -11.39
N SER A 89 19.78 4.04 -12.51
CA SER A 89 19.17 3.80 -13.83
C SER A 89 18.45 2.46 -13.90
N HIS A 90 19.06 1.39 -13.36
CA HIS A 90 18.42 0.07 -13.31
C HIS A 90 17.18 0.08 -12.40
N ASP A 91 17.28 0.65 -11.20
CA ASP A 91 16.17 0.78 -10.25
C ASP A 91 14.99 1.56 -10.88
N GLN A 92 15.31 2.61 -11.65
CA GLN A 92 14.31 3.40 -12.37
C GLN A 92 13.64 2.61 -13.50
N TRP A 93 14.39 1.79 -14.25
CA TRP A 93 13.85 0.88 -15.26
C TRP A 93 12.92 -0.17 -14.61
N ALA A 94 13.38 -0.79 -13.51
CA ALA A 94 12.60 -1.79 -12.78
C ALA A 94 11.31 -1.21 -12.18
N LEU A 95 11.38 0.03 -11.67
CA LEU A 95 10.19 0.76 -11.22
C LEU A 95 9.21 0.99 -12.39
N ALA A 96 9.71 1.41 -13.56
CA ALA A 96 8.87 1.61 -14.74
C ALA A 96 8.17 0.32 -15.18
N ARG A 97 8.85 -0.84 -15.13
CA ARG A 97 8.26 -2.16 -15.39
C ARG A 97 7.12 -2.50 -14.44
N ARG A 98 7.32 -2.28 -13.13
CA ARG A 98 6.26 -2.50 -12.13
C ARG A 98 5.06 -1.58 -12.37
N CYS A 99 5.31 -0.30 -12.67
CA CYS A 99 4.24 0.65 -13.01
C CYS A 99 3.49 0.26 -14.28
N GLN A 100 4.18 -0.27 -15.29
CA GLN A 100 3.57 -0.75 -16.53
C GLN A 100 2.68 -1.98 -16.31
N ALA A 101 3.14 -2.96 -15.52
CA ALA A 101 2.32 -4.12 -15.14
C ALA A 101 1.04 -3.69 -14.41
N ALA A 102 1.17 -2.79 -13.42
CA ALA A 102 0.01 -2.22 -12.74
C ALA A 102 -0.90 -1.42 -13.70
N HIS A 103 -0.33 -0.74 -14.71
CA HIS A 103 -1.12 -0.03 -15.71
C HIS A 103 -1.95 -0.99 -16.58
N ILE A 104 -1.35 -2.11 -17.02
CA ILE A 104 -2.03 -3.16 -17.81
C ILE A 104 -3.19 -3.75 -17.00
N GLN A 105 -2.95 -4.14 -15.76
CA GLN A 105 -4.00 -4.66 -14.86
C GLN A 105 -5.16 -3.67 -14.70
N ASN A 106 -4.86 -2.37 -14.55
CA ASN A 106 -5.88 -1.32 -14.48
C ASN A 106 -6.65 -1.13 -15.80
N LEU A 107 -6.01 -1.33 -16.96
CA LEU A 107 -6.67 -1.29 -18.27
C LEU A 107 -7.59 -2.50 -18.44
N GLU A 108 -7.12 -3.71 -18.12
CA GLU A 108 -7.89 -4.96 -18.15
C GLU A 108 -9.16 -4.87 -17.31
N ALA A 109 -9.00 -4.43 -16.06
CA ALA A 109 -10.09 -4.11 -15.15
C ALA A 109 -11.12 -3.14 -15.78
N GLY A 110 -10.62 -2.03 -16.34
CA GLY A 110 -11.46 -1.01 -16.98
C GLY A 110 -12.20 -1.55 -18.20
N ILE A 111 -11.53 -2.33 -19.04
CA ILE A 111 -12.07 -2.97 -20.23
C ILE A 111 -13.13 -4.01 -19.85
N GLY A 112 -12.85 -4.87 -18.87
CA GLY A 112 -13.79 -5.86 -18.36
C GLY A 112 -15.07 -5.20 -17.84
N MET A 113 -14.93 -4.11 -17.09
CA MET A 113 -16.07 -3.32 -16.62
C MET A 113 -16.86 -2.68 -17.77
N LEU A 114 -16.19 -2.11 -18.78
CA LEU A 114 -16.87 -1.54 -19.95
C LEU A 114 -17.63 -2.61 -20.74
N ARG A 115 -16.99 -3.74 -21.04
CA ARG A 115 -17.59 -4.88 -21.76
C ARG A 115 -18.83 -5.37 -21.04
N HIS A 116 -18.73 -5.61 -19.73
CA HIS A 116 -19.86 -6.02 -18.91
C HIS A 116 -21.03 -5.03 -18.98
N ARG A 117 -20.77 -3.73 -18.84
CA ARG A 117 -21.86 -2.74 -18.87
C ARG A 117 -22.44 -2.49 -20.26
N LEU A 118 -21.65 -2.67 -21.32
CA LEU A 118 -22.11 -2.55 -22.70
C LEU A 118 -22.97 -3.74 -23.14
N SER A 119 -22.77 -4.93 -22.56
CA SER A 119 -23.55 -6.13 -22.85
C SER A 119 -24.93 -6.15 -22.18
N LEU A 120 -25.21 -5.20 -21.28
CA LEU A 120 -26.49 -5.08 -20.59
C LEU A 120 -27.42 -4.10 -21.35
N PRO A 121 -28.74 -4.37 -21.44
CA PRO A 121 -29.72 -3.43 -21.95
C PRO A 121 -29.56 -2.00 -21.41
N ILE A 122 -29.80 -1.02 -22.28
CA ILE A 122 -29.78 0.39 -21.91
C ILE A 122 -30.82 0.63 -20.81
N GLY A 123 -30.41 1.32 -19.75
CA GLY A 123 -31.25 1.61 -18.59
C GLY A 123 -31.38 0.47 -17.58
N GLN A 124 -30.82 -0.72 -17.86
CA GLN A 124 -30.90 -1.85 -16.92
C GLN A 124 -30.23 -1.48 -15.59
N ARG A 125 -30.99 -1.59 -14.50
CA ARG A 125 -30.46 -1.33 -13.17
C ARG A 125 -29.51 -2.44 -12.76
N GLY A 126 -28.33 -2.04 -12.30
CA GLY A 126 -27.36 -2.94 -11.72
C GLY A 126 -27.79 -3.46 -10.34
N SER A 127 -27.03 -4.42 -9.84
CA SER A 127 -27.17 -4.85 -8.44
C SER A 127 -26.36 -3.93 -7.51
N LYS A 128 -26.43 -4.19 -6.20
CA LYS A 128 -25.56 -3.50 -5.22
C LYS A 128 -24.06 -3.71 -5.48
N ARG A 129 -23.65 -4.70 -6.28
CA ARG A 129 -22.25 -5.09 -6.51
C ARG A 129 -21.77 -4.86 -7.92
N THR A 130 -22.69 -4.92 -8.88
CA THR A 130 -22.34 -4.90 -10.30
C THR A 130 -23.08 -3.74 -10.96
N PRO A 131 -22.37 -2.80 -11.58
CA PRO A 131 -23.00 -1.72 -12.33
C PRO A 131 -23.92 -2.27 -13.42
N GLY A 132 -25.06 -1.64 -13.61
CA GLY A 132 -25.98 -1.98 -14.69
C GLY A 132 -25.55 -1.38 -16.04
N GLY A 133 -26.42 -1.54 -17.03
CA GLY A 133 -26.27 -0.94 -18.35
C GLY A 133 -26.11 0.59 -18.30
N TYR A 134 -25.66 1.17 -19.41
CA TYR A 134 -25.61 2.63 -19.53
C TYR A 134 -27.00 3.23 -19.62
N ARG A 135 -27.18 4.49 -19.19
CA ARG A 135 -28.51 5.07 -19.02
C ARG A 135 -29.17 5.47 -20.33
N SER A 136 -28.38 5.84 -21.32
CA SER A 136 -28.86 6.31 -22.62
C SER A 136 -28.02 5.74 -23.76
N ARG A 137 -28.60 5.76 -24.96
CA ARG A 137 -27.90 5.35 -26.19
C ARG A 137 -26.67 6.22 -26.47
N GLN A 138 -26.75 7.52 -26.15
CA GLN A 138 -25.61 8.43 -26.27
C GLN A 138 -24.47 8.07 -25.31
N GLU A 139 -24.77 7.77 -24.03
CA GLU A 139 -23.75 7.32 -23.07
C GLU A 139 -23.16 5.98 -23.50
N TRP A 140 -24.00 5.04 -23.93
CA TRP A 140 -23.57 3.74 -24.46
C TRP A 140 -22.60 3.92 -25.64
N HIS A 141 -22.94 4.76 -26.63
CA HIS A 141 -22.09 5.02 -27.80
C HIS A 141 -20.77 5.70 -27.44
N ALA A 142 -20.78 6.67 -26.51
CA ALA A 142 -19.54 7.27 -26.02
C ALA A 142 -18.65 6.23 -25.31
N LYS A 143 -19.26 5.24 -24.66
CA LYS A 143 -18.57 4.18 -23.91
C LYS A 143 -18.07 3.05 -24.79
N SER A 144 -18.76 2.71 -25.88
CA SER A 144 -18.27 1.77 -26.89
C SER A 144 -17.02 2.32 -27.59
N ARG A 145 -17.01 3.60 -27.98
CA ARG A 145 -15.79 4.24 -28.51
C ARG A 145 -14.64 4.26 -27.50
N ARG A 146 -14.96 4.53 -26.23
CA ARG A 146 -13.95 4.48 -25.15
C ARG A 146 -13.39 3.07 -24.95
N LEU A 147 -14.20 2.03 -25.13
CA LEU A 147 -13.74 0.65 -25.05
C LEU A 147 -12.67 0.38 -26.11
N GLY A 148 -12.88 0.79 -27.36
CA GLY A 148 -11.87 0.69 -28.43
C GLY A 148 -10.56 1.39 -28.03
N VAL A 149 -10.64 2.66 -27.60
CA VAL A 149 -9.46 3.41 -27.16
C VAL A 149 -8.72 2.74 -25.99
N LEU A 150 -9.42 2.13 -25.04
CA LEU A 150 -8.77 1.41 -23.93
C LEU A 150 -8.15 0.09 -24.41
N ALA A 151 -8.81 -0.63 -25.33
CA ALA A 151 -8.29 -1.86 -25.91
C ALA A 151 -6.99 -1.58 -26.69
N ASP A 152 -6.96 -0.55 -27.55
CA ASP A 152 -5.76 -0.16 -28.29
C ASP A 152 -4.60 0.20 -27.35
N ARG A 153 -4.90 0.92 -26.26
CA ARG A 153 -3.92 1.24 -25.22
C ARG A 153 -3.42 0.01 -24.48
N GLN A 154 -4.30 -0.94 -24.18
CA GLN A 154 -3.90 -2.20 -23.54
C GLN A 154 -2.97 -2.98 -24.47
N THR A 155 -3.34 -3.13 -25.75
CA THR A 155 -2.51 -3.79 -26.76
C THR A 155 -1.13 -3.15 -26.86
N ALA A 156 -1.06 -1.81 -26.95
CA ALA A 156 0.21 -1.10 -26.97
C ALA A 156 1.02 -1.28 -25.68
N ALA A 157 0.38 -1.19 -24.51
CA ALA A 157 1.05 -1.36 -23.21
C ALA A 157 1.58 -2.79 -23.00
N VAL A 158 0.83 -3.80 -23.43
CA VAL A 158 1.22 -5.22 -23.41
C VAL A 158 2.37 -5.48 -24.38
N SER A 159 2.33 -4.90 -25.59
CA SER A 159 3.43 -4.99 -26.56
C SER A 159 4.72 -4.38 -26.01
N ASP A 160 4.66 -3.16 -25.47
CA ASP A 160 5.78 -2.52 -24.78
C ASP A 160 6.26 -3.40 -23.60
N TRP A 161 5.35 -4.11 -22.90
CA TRP A 161 5.71 -4.93 -21.76
C TRP A 161 6.41 -6.22 -22.17
N ARG A 162 5.95 -6.88 -23.25
CA ARG A 162 6.56 -8.09 -23.80
C ARG A 162 7.96 -7.82 -24.35
N THR A 163 8.17 -6.66 -24.95
CA THR A 163 9.46 -6.25 -25.52
C THR A 163 10.41 -5.60 -24.49
N GLY A 164 10.00 -5.44 -23.24
CA GLY A 164 10.80 -4.76 -22.21
C GLY A 164 10.97 -3.24 -22.43
N ARG A 165 10.22 -2.66 -23.37
CA ARG A 165 10.27 -1.22 -23.68
C ARG A 165 9.62 -0.41 -22.58
N VAL A 166 10.40 0.46 -21.95
CA VAL A 166 9.90 1.41 -20.94
C VAL A 166 10.05 2.86 -21.40
N ARG A 167 9.17 3.73 -20.92
CA ARG A 167 9.22 5.17 -21.21
C ARG A 167 9.42 5.92 -19.90
N VAL A 168 10.62 6.47 -19.71
CA VAL A 168 11.02 7.15 -18.48
C VAL A 168 11.39 8.59 -18.79
N VAL A 169 10.94 9.51 -17.93
CA VAL A 169 11.27 10.93 -18.01
C VAL A 169 11.99 11.32 -16.71
N ARG A 170 13.32 11.51 -16.76
CA ARG A 170 14.07 12.09 -15.63
C ARG A 170 13.61 13.54 -15.41
N GLY A 171 13.51 13.95 -14.14
CA GLY A 171 12.85 15.21 -13.75
C GLY A 171 11.32 15.13 -13.68
N GLY A 172 10.73 14.03 -14.16
CA GLY A 172 9.31 13.72 -13.99
C GLY A 172 8.42 14.28 -15.10
N LYS A 173 7.46 13.43 -15.51
CA LYS A 173 6.48 13.75 -16.57
C LYS A 173 5.67 15.02 -16.30
N ARG A 174 5.39 15.33 -15.02
CA ARG A 174 4.62 16.52 -14.65
C ARG A 174 5.35 17.81 -15.01
N ILE A 175 6.66 17.89 -14.75
CA ILE A 175 7.46 19.08 -15.08
C ILE A 175 7.60 19.17 -16.60
N LEU A 176 7.85 18.05 -17.29
CA LEU A 176 7.86 18.06 -18.75
C LEU A 176 6.56 18.64 -19.33
N ASN A 177 5.41 18.15 -18.86
CA ASN A 177 4.12 18.58 -19.37
C ASN A 177 3.79 20.04 -19.03
N SER A 178 4.29 20.59 -17.92
CA SER A 178 4.04 22.00 -17.59
C SER A 178 4.72 22.97 -18.56
N LEU A 179 5.67 22.51 -19.38
CA LEU A 179 6.26 23.33 -20.44
C LEU A 179 5.22 23.79 -21.46
N HIS A 180 4.19 22.98 -21.72
CA HIS A 180 3.10 23.32 -22.64
C HIS A 180 2.02 24.19 -21.99
N HIS A 181 2.10 24.40 -20.67
CA HIS A 181 1.10 25.08 -19.85
C HIS A 181 1.79 26.00 -18.83
N LEU A 182 2.75 26.80 -19.28
CA LEU A 182 3.57 27.65 -18.43
C LEU A 182 2.74 28.68 -17.65
N ASP A 183 1.76 29.30 -18.30
CA ASP A 183 0.87 30.29 -17.69
C ASP A 183 0.00 29.66 -16.59
N GLU A 184 -0.60 28.49 -16.86
CA GLU A 184 -1.36 27.73 -15.86
C GLU A 184 -0.48 27.28 -14.67
N ALA A 185 0.81 27.03 -14.93
CA ALA A 185 1.78 26.66 -13.91
C ALA A 185 2.34 27.87 -13.14
N GLY A 186 2.06 29.09 -13.59
CA GLY A 186 2.65 30.32 -13.04
C GLY A 186 4.17 30.35 -13.18
N LEU A 187 4.71 29.87 -14.31
CA LEU A 187 6.15 29.76 -14.55
C LEU A 187 6.58 30.50 -15.80
N THR A 188 7.72 31.19 -15.71
CA THR A 188 8.45 31.61 -16.90
C THR A 188 9.20 30.42 -17.50
N LYS A 189 9.57 30.51 -18.79
CA LYS A 189 10.40 29.48 -19.44
C LYS A 189 11.73 29.28 -18.73
N ALA A 190 12.34 30.35 -18.23
CA ALA A 190 13.59 30.30 -17.47
C ALA A 190 13.39 29.59 -16.12
N GLY A 191 12.36 29.96 -15.36
CA GLY A 191 12.04 29.31 -14.09
C GLY A 191 11.62 27.84 -14.25
N TRP A 192 10.97 27.49 -15.37
CA TRP A 192 10.73 26.10 -15.74
C TRP A 192 12.04 25.35 -16.03
N ARG A 193 12.96 25.95 -16.79
CA ARG A 193 14.25 25.33 -17.14
C ARG A 193 15.08 25.05 -15.90
N GLU A 194 15.18 26.01 -14.98
CA GLU A 194 15.89 25.81 -13.71
C GLU A 194 15.31 24.64 -12.91
N ARG A 195 13.98 24.56 -12.78
CA ARG A 195 13.31 23.42 -12.12
C ARG A 195 13.57 22.10 -12.84
N TRP A 196 13.51 22.11 -14.17
CA TRP A 196 13.73 20.95 -15.01
C TRP A 196 15.17 20.41 -14.88
N GLU A 197 16.16 21.29 -14.83
CA GLU A 197 17.56 20.93 -14.64
C GLU A 197 17.83 20.43 -13.23
N ALA A 198 17.38 21.16 -12.20
CA ALA A 198 17.58 20.78 -10.80
C ALA A 198 16.98 19.41 -10.45
N GLU A 199 15.81 19.07 -11.01
CA GLU A 199 15.17 17.77 -10.79
C GLU A 199 15.85 16.61 -11.54
N ARG A 200 16.75 16.91 -12.50
CA ARG A 200 17.59 15.93 -13.20
C ARG A 200 18.99 15.84 -12.63
N TRP A 201 19.40 16.76 -11.76
CA TRP A 201 20.67 16.64 -11.06
C TRP A 201 20.77 15.33 -10.29
N PHE A 202 22.00 14.81 -10.21
CA PHE A 202 22.27 13.55 -9.53
C PHE A 202 23.36 13.76 -8.47
N LEU A 203 22.93 13.79 -7.21
CA LEU A 203 23.80 13.82 -6.04
C LEU A 203 23.26 12.80 -5.03
N SER A 204 23.35 11.52 -5.38
CA SER A 204 22.86 10.43 -4.54
C SER A 204 23.85 9.28 -4.54
N ALA A 205 24.19 8.80 -3.35
CA ALA A 205 25.12 7.69 -3.18
C ALA A 205 24.60 6.72 -2.13
N ASP A 206 24.64 5.43 -2.45
CA ASP A 206 24.26 4.37 -1.52
C ASP A 206 25.32 4.18 -0.43
N GLY A 207 24.89 3.66 0.71
CA GLY A 207 25.77 3.38 1.84
C GLY A 207 26.57 2.09 1.66
N GLU A 208 27.76 2.05 2.24
CA GLU A 208 28.69 0.93 2.25
C GLU A 208 29.04 0.60 3.72
N SER A 209 28.60 -0.56 4.23
CA SER A 209 28.95 -0.99 5.58
C SER A 209 30.45 -1.29 5.68
N GLY A 210 31.06 -0.97 6.83
CA GLY A 210 32.49 -1.10 7.07
C GLY A 210 33.34 0.04 6.47
N LYS A 211 32.72 0.97 5.74
CA LYS A 211 33.41 2.18 5.25
C LYS A 211 33.23 3.35 6.19
N ARG A 212 34.16 4.30 6.15
CA ARG A 212 34.18 5.44 7.07
C ARG A 212 32.86 6.21 6.97
N TYR A 213 32.16 6.31 8.10
CA TYR A 213 30.84 6.93 8.23
C TYR A 213 29.75 6.31 7.34
N GLY A 214 29.94 5.06 6.92
CA GLY A 214 28.94 4.28 6.19
C GLY A 214 28.75 4.66 4.72
N ASN A 215 29.58 5.55 4.15
CA ASN A 215 29.50 5.98 2.76
C ASN A 215 30.79 6.63 2.29
N GLU A 216 31.42 6.14 1.23
CA GLU A 216 32.68 6.71 0.74
C GLU A 216 32.49 7.89 -0.22
N THR A 217 31.32 8.01 -0.83
CA THR A 217 31.06 8.97 -1.90
C THR A 217 30.60 10.31 -1.33
N ILE A 218 29.55 10.28 -0.50
CA ILE A 218 29.06 11.43 0.26
C ILE A 218 29.23 11.06 1.74
N ARG A 219 30.17 11.72 2.42
CA ARG A 219 30.45 11.50 3.84
C ARG A 219 29.84 12.61 4.66
N VAL A 220 29.32 12.23 5.82
CA VAL A 220 28.93 13.15 6.87
C VAL A 220 29.62 12.70 8.14
N SER A 221 30.44 13.58 8.73
CA SER A 221 31.12 13.31 9.99
C SER A 221 30.19 13.49 11.20
N PRO A 222 30.55 12.98 12.39
CA PRO A 222 29.75 13.15 13.61
C PRO A 222 29.48 14.61 13.97
N ASP A 223 30.41 15.52 13.66
CA ASP A 223 30.23 16.96 13.87
C ASP A 223 29.38 17.64 12.78
N GLY A 224 28.81 16.88 11.84
CA GLY A 224 27.93 17.36 10.78
C GLY A 224 28.64 17.87 9.53
N GLY A 225 29.96 17.75 9.43
CA GLY A 225 30.72 18.15 8.24
C GLY A 225 30.39 17.27 7.03
N VAL A 226 30.02 17.87 5.92
CA VAL A 226 29.64 17.15 4.69
C VAL A 226 30.79 17.21 3.68
N SER A 227 31.22 16.05 3.14
CA SER A 227 32.22 16.00 2.09
C SER A 227 31.84 15.07 0.94
N ILE A 228 32.11 15.51 -0.28
CA ILE A 228 31.71 14.85 -1.52
C ILE A 228 32.97 14.48 -2.30
N ARG A 229 33.08 13.23 -2.75
CA ARG A 229 34.11 12.84 -3.72
C ARG A 229 33.77 13.45 -5.07
N LEU A 230 34.64 14.27 -5.64
CA LEU A 230 34.37 14.91 -6.93
C LEU A 230 34.56 13.91 -8.08
N PRO A 231 33.73 13.99 -9.15
CA PRO A 231 33.99 13.25 -10.39
C PRO A 231 35.27 13.77 -11.05
N ALA A 232 35.97 12.92 -11.82
CA ALA A 232 37.29 13.22 -12.37
C ALA A 232 37.38 14.57 -13.11
N PRO A 233 36.42 14.99 -13.97
CA PRO A 233 36.47 16.29 -14.65
C PRO A 233 36.38 17.51 -13.71
N LEU A 234 35.90 17.31 -12.48
CA LEU A 234 35.73 18.36 -11.48
C LEU A 234 36.78 18.26 -10.37
N ALA A 235 37.77 17.37 -10.46
CA ALA A 235 38.76 17.14 -9.40
C ALA A 235 39.54 18.40 -9.00
N ARG A 236 39.73 19.34 -9.94
CA ARG A 236 40.38 20.65 -9.70
C ARG A 236 39.66 21.55 -8.69
N LEU A 237 38.37 21.28 -8.43
CA LEU A 237 37.58 22.05 -7.46
C LEU A 237 37.76 21.51 -6.03
N ALA A 238 38.47 20.39 -5.84
CA ALA A 238 38.65 19.79 -4.52
C ALA A 238 39.38 20.74 -3.56
N ASN A 239 38.84 20.88 -2.35
CA ASN A 239 39.44 21.67 -1.26
C ASN A 239 39.97 20.78 -0.12
N ALA A 240 39.95 19.45 -0.29
CA ALA A 240 40.40 18.49 0.70
C ALA A 240 41.08 17.26 0.05
N PRO A 241 41.91 16.52 0.82
CA PRO A 241 42.62 15.34 0.33
C PRO A 241 41.71 14.30 -0.34
N HIS A 242 42.33 13.48 -1.19
CA HIS A 242 41.63 12.46 -1.98
C HIS A 242 40.51 13.05 -2.83
N GLY A 243 40.77 14.19 -3.47
CA GLY A 243 39.88 14.89 -4.40
C GLY A 243 38.45 15.03 -3.88
N ARG A 244 38.32 15.46 -2.62
CA ARG A 244 37.04 15.71 -1.98
C ARG A 244 36.78 17.21 -1.92
N TYR A 245 35.51 17.55 -1.93
CA TYR A 245 35.02 18.88 -1.61
C TYR A 245 34.27 18.83 -0.29
N VAL A 246 34.72 19.60 0.70
CA VAL A 246 34.08 19.78 2.01
C VAL A 246 33.22 21.04 1.93
N LEU A 247 31.93 20.90 2.22
CA LEU A 247 31.00 22.04 2.28
C LEU A 247 31.25 22.85 3.55
N THR A 248 31.04 24.16 3.47
CA THR A 248 31.07 25.06 4.63
C THR A 248 29.90 24.77 5.58
N SER A 249 28.74 24.40 5.00
CA SER A 249 27.55 24.02 5.77
C SER A 249 27.80 22.74 6.58
N LYS A 250 27.41 22.79 7.85
CA LYS A 250 27.20 21.61 8.68
C LYS A 250 25.75 21.15 8.61
N VAL A 251 25.51 19.87 8.91
CA VAL A 251 24.18 19.28 8.99
C VAL A 251 23.92 18.72 10.38
N HIS A 252 22.68 18.86 10.86
CA HIS A 252 22.26 18.27 12.13
C HIS A 252 20.84 17.74 11.99
N PHE A 253 20.64 16.43 12.13
CA PHE A 253 19.33 15.81 11.98
C PHE A 253 18.53 15.86 13.31
N PRO A 254 17.50 16.71 13.44
CA PRO A 254 16.78 16.82 14.71
C PRO A 254 15.91 15.58 14.97
N HIS A 255 15.40 14.97 13.90
CA HIS A 255 14.65 13.73 13.98
C HIS A 255 15.61 12.54 13.79
N ARG A 256 15.66 11.64 14.79
CA ARG A 256 16.52 10.43 14.80
C ARG A 256 18.01 10.72 14.57
N GLY A 257 18.48 11.88 15.05
CA GLY A 257 19.90 12.27 14.99
C GLY A 257 20.80 11.29 15.71
N ASN A 258 20.41 10.86 16.92
CA ASN A 258 21.20 9.90 17.70
C ASN A 258 21.31 8.54 16.98
N GLU A 259 20.18 7.99 16.48
CA GLU A 259 20.20 6.75 15.70
C GLU A 259 21.10 6.85 14.45
N TRP A 260 21.11 8.01 13.80
CA TRP A 260 22.00 8.27 12.66
C TRP A 260 23.47 8.34 13.10
N ALA A 261 23.77 9.05 14.19
CA ALA A 261 25.11 9.19 14.74
C ALA A 261 25.70 7.83 15.12
N ASP A 262 24.97 7.03 15.89
CA ASP A 262 25.36 5.66 16.29
C ASP A 262 25.74 4.80 15.07
N ARG A 263 25.01 4.98 13.95
CA ARG A 263 25.28 4.24 12.72
C ARG A 263 26.55 4.68 12.01
N ILE A 264 26.77 5.98 11.88
CA ILE A 264 27.98 6.47 11.19
C ILE A 264 29.24 6.20 12.02
N GLU A 265 29.14 6.25 13.35
CA GLU A 265 30.24 5.88 14.27
C GLU A 265 30.57 4.39 14.15
N ALA A 266 29.54 3.53 14.06
CA ALA A 266 29.70 2.11 13.79
C ALA A 266 30.01 1.77 12.32
N ASN A 267 30.25 2.76 11.45
CA ASN A 267 30.53 2.58 10.03
C ASN A 267 29.48 1.73 9.28
N ARG A 268 28.20 1.81 9.70
CA ARG A 268 27.09 1.08 9.07
C ARG A 268 26.60 1.85 7.84
N ALA A 269 26.18 1.13 6.80
CA ALA A 269 25.69 1.75 5.57
C ALA A 269 24.61 2.82 5.81
N VAL A 270 24.87 4.03 5.27
CA VAL A 270 23.93 5.14 5.16
C VAL A 270 23.98 5.73 3.75
N ALA A 271 22.84 5.75 3.06
CA ALA A 271 22.70 6.41 1.77
C ALA A 271 22.45 7.92 1.98
N TYR A 272 23.03 8.75 1.12
CA TYR A 272 22.83 10.20 1.15
C TYR A 272 22.31 10.72 -0.18
N ARG A 273 21.43 11.72 -0.12
CA ARG A 273 20.97 12.50 -1.27
C ARG A 273 21.03 14.00 -0.96
N ILE A 274 21.74 14.74 -1.80
CA ILE A 274 21.73 16.21 -1.80
C ILE A 274 20.79 16.67 -2.94
N HIS A 275 19.92 17.63 -2.68
CA HIS A 275 19.05 18.21 -3.72
C HIS A 275 18.67 19.65 -3.41
N LEU A 276 18.41 20.41 -4.47
CA LEU A 276 17.90 21.77 -4.41
C LEU A 276 16.37 21.77 -4.53
N ASP A 277 15.67 22.33 -3.54
CA ASP A 277 14.28 22.75 -3.69
C ASP A 277 14.28 24.14 -4.33
N VAL A 278 14.13 24.19 -5.66
CA VAL A 278 14.15 25.43 -6.45
C VAL A 278 13.03 26.38 -6.01
N THR A 279 11.88 25.86 -5.57
CA THR A 279 10.76 26.70 -5.15
C THR A 279 11.08 27.46 -3.86
N LYS A 280 11.88 26.86 -2.97
CA LYS A 280 12.30 27.48 -1.72
C LYS A 280 13.69 28.13 -1.79
N GLY A 281 14.45 27.89 -2.85
CA GLY A 281 15.87 28.28 -2.96
C GLY A 281 16.73 27.63 -1.87
N ARG A 282 16.49 26.35 -1.55
CA ARG A 282 17.15 25.68 -0.40
C ARG A 282 17.72 24.33 -0.77
N TRP A 283 18.95 24.09 -0.35
CA TRP A 283 19.59 22.78 -0.41
C TRP A 283 19.24 21.91 0.80
N TYR A 284 19.06 20.63 0.54
CA TYR A 284 18.73 19.64 1.55
C TYR A 284 19.61 18.40 1.41
N LEU A 285 20.10 17.90 2.53
CA LEU A 285 20.72 16.59 2.66
C LEU A 285 19.69 15.63 3.28
N THR A 286 19.44 14.51 2.61
CA THR A 286 18.64 13.41 3.14
C THR A 286 19.55 12.21 3.40
N ALA A 287 19.58 11.72 4.63
CA ALA A 287 20.21 10.47 5.00
C ALA A 287 19.16 9.35 5.02
N SER A 288 19.51 8.14 4.59
CA SER A 288 18.58 7.00 4.58
C SER A 288 19.30 5.70 4.91
N TRP A 289 18.67 4.84 5.71
CA TRP A 289 19.21 3.55 6.08
C TRP A 289 18.10 2.51 6.31
N GLN A 290 18.49 1.24 6.29
CA GLN A 290 17.59 0.14 6.62
C GLN A 290 17.47 -0.02 8.13
N LEU A 291 16.24 -0.24 8.58
CA LEU A 291 15.96 -0.64 9.96
C LEU A 291 16.17 -2.14 10.07
N SER A 292 16.69 -2.59 11.21
CA SER A 292 16.69 -4.01 11.52
C SER A 292 15.23 -4.49 11.53
N PRO A 293 14.89 -5.61 10.88
CA PRO A 293 13.54 -6.12 10.89
C PRO A 293 13.07 -6.31 12.34
N THR A 294 12.07 -5.56 12.77
CA THR A 294 11.41 -5.80 14.06
C THR A 294 10.79 -7.20 13.99
N LYS A 295 11.10 -8.08 14.95
CA LYS A 295 10.46 -9.40 15.03
C LYS A 295 8.94 -9.20 15.03
N THR A 296 8.26 -9.76 14.03
CA THR A 296 6.82 -9.67 13.90
C THR A 296 6.17 -10.33 15.13
N VAL A 297 5.38 -9.56 15.87
CA VAL A 297 4.57 -10.08 16.98
C VAL A 297 3.53 -11.04 16.39
N PRO A 298 3.38 -12.27 16.91
CA PRO A 298 2.31 -13.17 16.50
C PRO A 298 0.94 -12.48 16.62
N VAL A 299 0.04 -12.76 15.68
CA VAL A 299 -1.27 -12.09 15.61
C VAL A 299 -2.06 -12.29 16.90
N GLU A 300 -1.97 -13.48 17.49
CA GLU A 300 -2.61 -13.87 18.74
C GLU A 300 -2.11 -13.00 19.91
N ALA A 301 -0.80 -12.78 20.01
CA ALA A 301 -0.20 -11.96 21.06
C ALA A 301 -0.54 -10.47 20.92
N ALA A 302 -0.69 -9.99 19.68
CA ALA A 302 -1.14 -8.62 19.40
C ALA A 302 -2.61 -8.40 19.79
N LEU A 303 -3.46 -9.42 19.63
CA LEU A 303 -4.90 -9.37 19.88
C LEU A 303 -5.31 -9.72 21.33
N ALA A 304 -4.36 -10.03 22.21
CA ALA A 304 -4.62 -10.49 23.57
C ALA A 304 -5.47 -9.53 24.42
N ASP A 305 -5.36 -8.22 24.18
CA ASP A 305 -6.12 -7.18 24.91
C ASP A 305 -7.34 -6.67 24.12
N GLY A 306 -7.77 -7.44 23.11
CA GLY A 306 -8.78 -7.02 22.14
C GLY A 306 -8.17 -6.26 20.95
N VAL A 307 -9.03 -5.58 20.19
CA VAL A 307 -8.61 -4.92 18.94
C VAL A 307 -9.45 -3.67 18.67
N ILE A 308 -8.87 -2.67 18.02
CA ILE A 308 -9.64 -1.58 17.43
C ILE A 308 -9.81 -1.85 15.94
N GLY A 309 -11.03 -2.14 15.51
CA GLY A 309 -11.35 -2.21 14.09
C GLY A 309 -11.51 -0.81 13.51
N VAL A 310 -10.98 -0.57 12.31
CA VAL A 310 -11.00 0.74 11.64
C VAL A 310 -11.48 0.59 10.19
N ASP A 311 -12.58 1.26 9.87
CA ASP A 311 -13.07 1.46 8.50
C ASP A 311 -12.57 2.81 7.97
N THR A 312 -11.93 2.80 6.80
CA THR A 312 -11.39 4.03 6.19
C THR A 312 -12.42 4.65 5.26
N ASN A 313 -12.88 5.87 5.56
CA ASN A 313 -13.81 6.61 4.71
C ASN A 313 -13.14 7.84 4.05
N THR A 314 -13.87 8.54 3.19
CA THR A 314 -13.32 9.67 2.42
C THR A 314 -12.97 10.90 3.25
N ASP A 315 -13.53 11.05 4.45
CA ASP A 315 -13.44 12.23 5.33
C ASP A 315 -13.10 11.88 6.79
N HIS A 316 -13.08 10.59 7.14
CA HIS A 316 -12.71 10.13 8.48
C HIS A 316 -12.28 8.66 8.53
N LEU A 317 -11.61 8.29 9.62
CA LEU A 317 -11.48 6.92 10.09
C LEU A 317 -12.60 6.63 11.08
N ALA A 318 -13.45 5.64 10.81
CA ALA A 318 -14.45 5.14 11.76
C ALA A 318 -13.87 3.97 12.53
N ALA A 319 -13.80 4.07 13.85
CA ALA A 319 -13.10 3.11 14.68
C ALA A 319 -13.97 2.62 15.84
N TRP A 320 -13.86 1.33 16.17
CA TRP A 320 -14.54 0.75 17.32
C TRP A 320 -13.65 -0.27 18.02
N ARG A 321 -13.51 -0.10 19.34
CA ARG A 321 -12.84 -1.06 20.22
C ARG A 321 -13.71 -2.30 20.38
N LEU A 322 -13.11 -3.46 20.21
CA LEU A 322 -13.70 -4.76 20.50
C LEU A 322 -12.95 -5.45 21.65
N ASP A 323 -13.67 -6.20 22.48
CA ASP A 323 -13.08 -7.16 23.42
C ASP A 323 -12.46 -8.36 22.67
N THR A 324 -11.86 -9.30 23.41
CA THR A 324 -11.25 -10.53 22.86
C THR A 324 -12.26 -11.48 22.19
N HIS A 325 -13.55 -11.31 22.47
CA HIS A 325 -14.66 -12.07 21.87
C HIS A 325 -15.29 -11.36 20.66
N GLY A 326 -14.73 -10.20 20.28
CA GLY A 326 -15.19 -9.40 19.16
C GLY A 326 -16.48 -8.63 19.43
N ASN A 327 -16.82 -8.38 20.70
CA ASN A 327 -17.96 -7.54 21.07
C ASN A 327 -17.53 -6.07 21.17
N PRO A 328 -18.33 -5.12 20.64
CA PRO A 328 -18.01 -3.70 20.71
C PRO A 328 -18.07 -3.16 22.15
N ILE A 329 -16.97 -2.55 22.59
CA ILE A 329 -16.86 -1.85 23.88
C ILE A 329 -17.09 -0.35 23.65
N GLY A 330 -17.99 0.25 24.44
CA GLY A 330 -18.21 1.69 24.45
C GLY A 330 -18.79 2.26 23.14
N HIS A 331 -18.49 3.54 22.88
CA HIS A 331 -18.95 4.26 21.70
C HIS A 331 -17.93 4.21 20.55
N PRO A 332 -18.39 4.17 19.29
CA PRO A 332 -17.50 4.33 18.14
C PRO A 332 -16.84 5.71 18.18
N ARG A 333 -15.59 5.79 17.72
CA ARG A 333 -14.86 7.05 17.54
C ARG A 333 -14.65 7.34 16.06
N ARG A 334 -14.65 8.63 15.73
CA ARG A 334 -14.35 9.10 14.38
C ARG A 334 -13.19 10.07 14.40
N PHE A 335 -12.23 9.83 13.52
CA PHE A 335 -11.05 10.67 13.34
C PHE A 335 -11.15 11.35 11.98
N PHE A 336 -11.71 12.56 11.98
CA PHE A 336 -11.92 13.34 10.77
C PHE A 336 -10.62 13.92 10.21
N TYR A 337 -10.58 14.06 8.90
CA TYR A 337 -9.54 14.76 8.16
C TYR A 337 -10.16 15.48 6.96
N ASP A 338 -9.54 16.60 6.57
CA ASP A 338 -9.86 17.27 5.30
C ASP A 338 -8.81 16.89 4.25
N LEU A 339 -9.26 16.25 3.16
CA LEU A 339 -8.40 15.90 2.03
C LEU A 339 -8.41 16.97 0.92
N GLY A 340 -8.76 18.21 1.26
CA GLY A 340 -8.58 19.39 0.42
C GLY A 340 -7.12 19.87 0.31
N GLY A 341 -6.86 20.76 -0.64
CA GLY A 341 -5.58 21.45 -0.76
C GLY A 341 -4.41 20.63 -1.31
N SER A 342 -3.19 21.03 -0.93
CA SER A 342 -1.94 20.48 -1.44
C SER A 342 -1.68 19.04 -0.96
N ALA A 343 -0.77 18.33 -1.62
CA ALA A 343 -0.38 16.99 -1.18
C ALA A 343 0.21 16.97 0.24
N ASP A 344 0.95 18.03 0.61
CA ASP A 344 1.56 18.16 1.93
C ASP A 344 0.52 18.46 3.01
N HIS A 345 -0.48 19.30 2.71
CA HIS A 345 -1.59 19.55 3.61
C HIS A 345 -2.38 18.27 3.88
N ARG A 346 -2.70 17.51 2.83
CA ARG A 346 -3.39 16.22 2.97
C ARG A 346 -2.59 15.21 3.80
N ASP A 347 -1.27 15.16 3.61
CA ASP A 347 -0.40 14.28 4.43
C ASP A 347 -0.42 14.72 5.91
N ALA A 348 -0.37 16.02 6.19
CA ALA A 348 -0.46 16.55 7.55
C ALA A 348 -1.80 16.22 8.23
N GLN A 349 -2.93 16.39 7.51
CA GLN A 349 -4.27 16.05 8.00
C GLN A 349 -4.39 14.56 8.33
N VAL A 350 -3.89 13.70 7.44
CA VAL A 350 -3.83 12.26 7.67
C VAL A 350 -3.00 11.92 8.90
N ARG A 351 -1.79 12.50 9.05
CA ARG A 351 -0.95 12.27 10.24
C ARG A 351 -1.66 12.70 11.51
N HIS A 352 -2.35 13.84 11.52
CA HIS A 352 -3.09 14.31 12.70
C HIS A 352 -4.20 13.33 13.12
N ALA A 353 -4.99 12.85 12.16
CA ALA A 353 -6.03 11.85 12.43
C ALA A 353 -5.44 10.52 12.95
N LEU A 354 -4.33 10.06 12.37
CA LEU A 354 -3.64 8.85 12.80
C LEU A 354 -3.03 9.00 14.20
N THR A 355 -2.43 10.14 14.55
CA THR A 355 -1.94 10.42 15.90
C THR A 355 -3.06 10.29 16.93
N ARG A 356 -4.24 10.87 16.64
CA ARG A 356 -5.40 10.76 17.54
C ARG A 356 -5.90 9.33 17.67
N LEU A 357 -5.91 8.56 16.58
CA LEU A 357 -6.27 7.13 16.59
C LEU A 357 -5.30 6.30 17.44
N LEU A 358 -4.00 6.47 17.23
CA LEU A 358 -2.96 5.71 17.96
C LEU A 358 -2.93 6.09 19.44
N ASN A 359 -3.09 7.37 19.77
CA ASN A 359 -3.20 7.80 21.17
C ASN A 359 -4.45 7.19 21.83
N TRP A 360 -5.59 7.15 21.13
CA TRP A 360 -6.78 6.49 21.65
C TRP A 360 -6.57 4.98 21.87
N ALA A 361 -5.88 4.29 20.96
CA ALA A 361 -5.52 2.89 21.13
C ALA A 361 -4.67 2.66 22.38
N LYS A 362 -3.65 3.51 22.61
CA LYS A 362 -2.84 3.49 23.84
C LYS A 362 -3.69 3.71 25.09
N THR A 363 -4.56 4.72 25.10
CA THR A 363 -5.44 5.00 26.25
C THR A 363 -6.40 3.83 26.54
N CYS A 364 -6.78 3.06 25.52
CA CYS A 364 -7.62 1.88 25.69
C CYS A 364 -6.86 0.63 26.18
N GLY A 365 -5.52 0.67 26.22
CA GLY A 365 -4.68 -0.49 26.51
C GLY A 365 -4.67 -1.53 25.38
N VAL A 366 -5.02 -1.14 24.15
CA VAL A 366 -5.11 -2.06 23.02
C VAL A 366 -3.81 -2.02 22.21
N ARG A 367 -3.21 -3.20 21.98
CA ARG A 367 -1.96 -3.35 21.20
C ARG A 367 -2.15 -3.60 19.71
N ALA A 368 -3.40 -3.74 19.23
CA ALA A 368 -3.69 -4.03 17.83
C ALA A 368 -4.77 -3.15 17.21
N ILE A 369 -4.53 -2.70 15.99
CA ILE A 369 -5.52 -2.03 15.13
C ILE A 369 -5.75 -2.89 13.89
N ALA A 370 -7.00 -3.26 13.63
CA ALA A 370 -7.40 -3.99 12.44
C ALA A 370 -7.88 -3.04 11.34
N ILE A 371 -7.35 -3.21 10.14
CA ILE A 371 -7.74 -2.47 8.92
C ILE A 371 -8.00 -3.44 7.79
N GLU A 372 -8.80 -3.01 6.82
CA GLU A 372 -8.90 -3.75 5.55
C GLU A 372 -7.53 -3.79 4.84
N ASP A 373 -7.19 -4.96 4.32
CA ASP A 373 -6.16 -5.13 3.31
C ASP A 373 -6.71 -4.57 2.01
N LEU A 374 -6.67 -3.24 1.92
CA LEU A 374 -6.92 -2.51 0.70
C LEU A 374 -5.74 -2.78 -0.23
N ASP A 375 -5.72 -3.99 -0.79
CA ASP A 375 -4.76 -4.38 -1.80
C ASP A 375 -4.82 -3.32 -2.91
N PHE A 376 -3.67 -2.74 -3.24
CA PHE A 376 -3.58 -1.58 -4.12
C PHE A 376 -3.92 -1.91 -5.58
N GLN A 377 -4.27 -3.18 -5.84
CA GLN A 377 -4.89 -3.68 -7.07
C GLN A 377 -6.41 -3.47 -7.10
N ALA A 378 -7.03 -2.99 -6.02
CA ALA A 378 -8.45 -2.67 -5.97
C ALA A 378 -8.78 -1.48 -6.90
N GLU A 379 -9.09 -1.86 -8.13
CA GLU A 379 -9.61 -1.09 -9.25
C GLU A 379 -10.30 0.23 -8.86
N LYS A 380 -9.56 1.33 -9.00
CA LYS A 380 -10.13 2.69 -9.04
C LYS A 380 -10.70 2.98 -10.44
N THR A 381 -11.38 2.01 -11.05
CA THR A 381 -11.87 2.18 -12.42
C THR A 381 -12.97 3.24 -12.43
N ARG A 382 -12.77 4.26 -13.27
CA ARG A 382 -13.75 5.33 -13.57
C ARG A 382 -15.14 4.77 -13.91
N GLU A 383 -15.18 3.54 -14.40
CA GLU A 383 -16.34 2.85 -14.95
C GLU A 383 -17.23 2.21 -13.88
N LYS A 384 -16.70 1.95 -12.68
CA LYS A 384 -17.43 1.44 -11.51
C LYS A 384 -18.29 2.51 -10.81
N HIS A 385 -17.86 3.78 -10.85
CA HIS A 385 -18.47 4.86 -10.05
C HIS A 385 -19.28 5.91 -10.84
N GLY A 386 -19.35 5.79 -12.17
CA GLY A 386 -20.21 6.62 -13.02
C GLY A 386 -19.96 8.14 -12.89
N ARG A 387 -21.04 8.93 -12.95
CA ARG A 387 -21.00 10.41 -13.08
C ARG A 387 -20.62 11.17 -11.80
N LYS A 388 -20.41 10.50 -10.65
CA LYS A 388 -20.05 11.17 -9.38
C LYS A 388 -18.63 11.75 -9.42
N ARG A 389 -18.42 12.86 -10.13
CA ARG A 389 -17.13 13.54 -10.35
C ARG A 389 -16.46 13.90 -9.02
N ARG A 390 -17.24 14.43 -8.06
CA ARG A 390 -16.80 14.75 -6.70
C ARG A 390 -16.32 13.51 -5.94
N PHE A 391 -17.08 12.41 -5.97
CA PHE A 391 -16.70 11.12 -5.36
C PHE A 391 -15.46 10.51 -6.03
N ARG A 392 -15.31 10.65 -7.35
CA ARG A 392 -14.12 10.20 -8.09
C ARG A 392 -12.89 11.04 -7.74
N GLN A 393 -13.03 12.36 -7.65
CA GLN A 393 -11.98 13.28 -7.20
C GLN A 393 -11.56 12.98 -5.75
N LEU A 394 -12.52 12.67 -4.87
CA LEU A 394 -12.28 12.21 -3.49
C LEU A 394 -11.55 10.86 -3.43
N ILE A 395 -11.95 9.85 -4.23
CA ILE A 395 -11.26 8.54 -4.28
C ILE A 395 -9.86 8.62 -4.92
N SER A 396 -9.69 9.49 -5.93
CA SER A 396 -8.36 9.78 -6.50
C SER A 396 -7.50 10.65 -5.58
N GLY A 397 -8.14 11.42 -4.70
CA GLY A 397 -7.49 12.27 -3.71
C GLY A 397 -7.08 11.54 -2.44
N MET A 398 -7.73 10.41 -2.12
CA MET A 398 -7.41 9.55 -0.99
C MET A 398 -6.13 8.76 -1.29
N PRO A 399 -5.00 9.10 -0.63
CA PRO A 399 -3.75 8.43 -0.88
C PRO A 399 -3.73 7.16 -0.03
N THR A 400 -4.59 6.18 -0.32
CA THR A 400 -4.72 4.94 0.47
C THR A 400 -3.36 4.26 0.71
N GLY A 401 -2.46 4.31 -0.28
CA GLY A 401 -1.07 3.84 -0.15
C GLY A 401 -0.25 4.62 0.87
N ARG A 402 -0.34 5.96 0.84
CA ARG A 402 0.33 6.79 1.84
C ARG A 402 -0.33 6.64 3.21
N LEU A 403 -1.66 6.54 3.29
CA LEU A 403 -2.38 6.35 4.56
C LEU A 403 -1.91 5.08 5.26
N ARG A 404 -1.85 3.94 4.55
CA ARG A 404 -1.33 2.68 5.12
C ARG A 404 0.14 2.81 5.50
N ALA A 405 0.99 3.33 4.61
CA ALA A 405 2.42 3.51 4.94
C ALA A 405 2.64 4.42 6.15
N ARG A 406 1.85 5.48 6.29
CA ARG A 406 1.86 6.38 7.45
C ARG A 406 1.37 5.68 8.70
N LEU A 407 0.24 4.98 8.64
CA LEU A 407 -0.30 4.22 9.76
C LEU A 407 0.71 3.17 10.23
N THR A 408 1.26 2.34 9.34
CA THR A 408 2.27 1.34 9.67
C THR A 408 3.51 1.97 10.32
N SER A 409 4.04 3.05 9.74
CA SER A 409 5.22 3.74 10.30
C SER A 409 4.96 4.37 11.67
N MET A 410 3.79 4.98 11.88
CA MET A 410 3.44 5.60 13.16
C MET A 410 3.04 4.56 14.22
N ALA A 411 2.43 3.45 13.80
CA ALA A 411 2.05 2.34 14.67
C ALA A 411 3.29 1.59 15.18
N ASP A 412 4.26 1.33 14.30
CA ASP A 412 5.57 0.75 14.67
C ASP A 412 6.28 1.63 15.72
N ALA A 413 6.35 2.94 15.50
CA ALA A 413 6.91 3.89 16.46
C ALA A 413 6.14 3.98 17.80
N THR A 414 4.91 3.46 17.86
CA THR A 414 4.07 3.47 19.06
C THR A 414 3.88 2.10 19.71
N GLY A 415 4.48 1.05 19.14
CA GLY A 415 4.34 -0.33 19.62
C GLY A 415 2.96 -0.95 19.36
N ILE A 416 2.20 -0.41 18.39
CA ILE A 416 0.87 -0.90 18.02
C ILE A 416 0.99 -1.76 16.75
N ALA A 417 0.51 -3.00 16.82
CA ALA A 417 0.46 -3.89 15.66
C ALA A 417 -0.70 -3.50 14.73
N ILE A 418 -0.46 -3.56 13.42
CA ILE A 418 -1.50 -3.40 12.41
C ILE A 418 -1.86 -4.77 11.86
N ILE A 419 -3.13 -5.17 11.96
CA ILE A 419 -3.65 -6.41 11.40
C ILE A 419 -4.43 -6.10 10.13
N ALA A 420 -3.97 -6.64 8.99
CA ALA A 420 -4.67 -6.51 7.73
C ALA A 420 -5.67 -7.66 7.55
N VAL A 421 -6.88 -7.35 7.09
CA VAL A 421 -7.95 -8.34 6.87
C VAL A 421 -8.53 -8.25 5.46
N ASP A 422 -8.95 -9.35 4.87
CA ASP A 422 -9.63 -9.33 3.56
C ASP A 422 -10.82 -8.34 3.60
N PRO A 423 -10.97 -7.40 2.64
CA PRO A 423 -12.08 -6.44 2.60
C PRO A 423 -13.42 -7.08 2.19
N ALA A 424 -13.45 -8.35 1.77
CA ALA A 424 -14.63 -8.99 1.23
C ALA A 424 -15.81 -8.95 2.23
N TYR A 425 -16.88 -8.26 1.84
CA TYR A 425 -18.17 -8.23 2.53
C TYR A 425 -18.22 -7.57 3.92
N THR A 426 -17.12 -7.02 4.45
CA THR A 426 -17.03 -6.29 5.74
C THR A 426 -18.17 -5.27 5.90
N SER A 427 -18.29 -4.35 4.94
CA SER A 427 -19.28 -3.30 4.89
C SER A 427 -20.73 -3.80 4.78
N ARG A 428 -20.95 -4.96 4.13
CA ARG A 428 -22.29 -5.52 3.95
C ARG A 428 -22.74 -6.25 5.20
N TRP A 429 -21.88 -7.12 5.72
CA TRP A 429 -22.16 -7.92 6.90
C TRP A 429 -22.15 -7.07 8.18
N GLY A 430 -21.30 -6.05 8.26
CA GLY A 430 -21.39 -5.00 9.28
C GLY A 430 -22.77 -4.35 9.30
N ALA A 431 -23.23 -3.84 8.15
CA ALA A 431 -24.57 -3.23 8.03
C ALA A 431 -25.70 -4.21 8.40
N GLN A 432 -25.59 -5.47 7.96
CA GLN A 432 -26.63 -6.47 8.18
C GLN A 432 -26.72 -6.94 9.64
N HIS A 433 -25.58 -7.19 10.29
CA HIS A 433 -25.54 -7.87 11.59
C HIS A 433 -25.28 -6.93 12.77
N TRP A 434 -24.73 -5.74 12.54
CA TRP A 434 -24.30 -4.84 13.61
C TRP A 434 -24.96 -3.47 13.56
N GLN A 435 -25.23 -2.90 12.38
CA GLN A 435 -25.81 -1.56 12.29
C GLN A 435 -27.19 -1.46 12.93
N LYS A 436 -28.15 -2.30 12.51
CA LYS A 436 -29.52 -2.26 13.06
C LYS A 436 -29.54 -2.59 14.56
N PRO A 437 -28.91 -3.69 15.03
CA PRO A 437 -29.00 -4.07 16.44
C PRO A 437 -28.31 -3.08 17.40
N LEU A 438 -27.29 -2.35 16.94
CA LEU A 438 -26.60 -1.36 17.75
C LEU A 438 -27.20 0.04 17.62
N THR A 439 -28.19 0.23 16.76
CA THR A 439 -28.95 1.48 16.67
C THR A 439 -30.11 1.44 17.66
N GLY A 440 -30.10 2.37 18.61
CA GLY A 440 -31.16 2.57 19.60
C GLY A 440 -31.58 4.03 19.67
N LYS A 441 -32.48 4.37 20.60
CA LYS A 441 -32.98 5.74 20.80
C LYS A 441 -31.86 6.74 21.14
N THR A 442 -30.84 6.28 21.88
CA THR A 442 -29.71 7.11 22.36
C THR A 442 -28.46 6.99 21.49
N ARG A 443 -28.40 6.05 20.54
CA ARG A 443 -27.21 5.81 19.72
C ARG A 443 -27.57 5.45 18.29
N LYS A 444 -27.14 6.28 17.34
CA LYS A 444 -27.26 6.02 15.90
C LYS A 444 -25.97 5.40 15.36
N THR A 445 -26.00 4.10 15.09
CA THR A 445 -24.84 3.39 14.52
C THR A 445 -24.84 3.56 13.00
N THR A 446 -23.75 4.07 12.44
CA THR A 446 -23.63 4.18 10.97
C THR A 446 -23.12 2.90 10.35
N ARG A 447 -23.20 2.82 9.03
CA ARG A 447 -22.64 1.71 8.26
C ARG A 447 -21.12 1.58 8.45
N HIS A 448 -20.41 2.70 8.58
CA HIS A 448 -18.95 2.73 8.77
C HIS A 448 -18.56 2.22 10.16
N ASP A 449 -19.28 2.66 11.19
CA ASP A 449 -19.10 2.13 12.56
C ASP A 449 -19.40 0.60 12.60
N ALA A 450 -20.41 0.14 11.85
CA ALA A 450 -20.71 -1.28 11.76
C ALA A 450 -19.66 -2.08 10.95
N ALA A 451 -19.05 -1.45 9.94
CA ALA A 451 -17.97 -2.05 9.16
C ALA A 451 -16.70 -2.21 9.99
N SER A 452 -16.39 -1.23 10.86
CA SER A 452 -15.23 -1.31 11.76
C SER A 452 -15.35 -2.49 12.74
N ILE A 453 -16.56 -2.82 13.21
CA ILE A 453 -16.80 -4.05 13.99
C ILE A 453 -16.50 -5.31 13.15
N ALA A 454 -17.00 -5.36 11.91
CA ALA A 454 -16.76 -6.50 11.03
C ALA A 454 -15.27 -6.72 10.76
N ILE A 455 -14.50 -5.63 10.61
CA ILE A 455 -13.04 -5.64 10.42
C ILE A 455 -12.34 -6.18 11.67
N GLY A 456 -12.68 -5.66 12.86
CA GLY A 456 -12.07 -6.12 14.12
C GLY A 456 -12.38 -7.60 14.42
N ARG A 457 -13.64 -8.03 14.20
CA ARG A 457 -14.02 -9.45 14.38
C ARG A 457 -13.26 -10.36 13.43
N ARG A 458 -13.11 -9.94 12.17
CA ARG A 458 -12.35 -10.69 11.17
C ARG A 458 -10.89 -10.83 11.58
N ALA A 459 -10.26 -9.77 12.11
CA ALA A 459 -8.89 -9.84 12.60
C ALA A 459 -8.71 -10.87 13.72
N GLN A 460 -9.72 -11.02 14.58
CA GLN A 460 -9.74 -12.00 15.67
C GLN A 460 -10.17 -13.42 15.23
N GLY A 461 -10.43 -13.64 13.94
CA GLY A 461 -10.93 -14.93 13.44
C GLY A 461 -12.39 -15.22 13.80
N HIS A 462 -13.13 -14.24 14.33
CA HIS A 462 -14.53 -14.41 14.72
C HIS A 462 -15.48 -14.25 13.53
N PRO A 463 -16.56 -15.05 13.43
CA PRO A 463 -17.62 -14.84 12.46
C PRO A 463 -18.21 -13.44 12.59
N ILE A 464 -18.41 -12.73 11.47
CA ILE A 464 -19.02 -11.39 11.50
C ILE A 464 -20.49 -11.47 11.88
N ARG A 465 -21.18 -12.58 11.57
CA ARG A 465 -22.56 -12.77 11.99
C ARG A 465 -22.68 -12.76 13.51
N ARG A 466 -23.56 -11.91 14.03
CA ARG A 466 -24.01 -11.95 15.42
C ARG A 466 -24.91 -13.18 15.60
N ARG A 467 -24.66 -14.03 16.59
CA ARG A 467 -25.62 -15.09 16.97
C ARG A 467 -26.87 -14.42 17.55
N THR A 468 -28.04 -14.94 17.19
CA THR A 468 -29.34 -14.47 17.71
C THR A 468 -29.36 -14.70 19.21
N ALA A 469 -29.79 -13.71 20.00
CA ALA A 469 -30.12 -13.96 21.39
C ALA A 469 -31.25 -15.01 21.42
N PRO A 470 -31.20 -16.03 22.29
CA PRO A 470 -32.34 -16.92 22.48
C PRO A 470 -33.62 -16.10 22.78
N PRO A 471 -34.81 -16.62 22.44
CA PRO A 471 -36.08 -16.00 22.80
C PRO A 471 -36.10 -15.66 24.30
N ARG A 472 -36.86 -14.62 24.67
CA ARG A 472 -37.11 -14.33 26.09
C ARG A 472 -38.03 -15.43 26.61
N ASP A 473 -37.56 -16.16 27.62
CA ASP A 473 -38.35 -17.23 28.23
C ASP A 473 -39.39 -16.64 29.23
N ASP A 474 -39.21 -15.40 29.71
CA ASP A 474 -40.19 -14.68 30.53
C ASP A 474 -40.05 -13.13 30.47
N GLN A 475 -41.04 -12.40 31.00
CA GLN A 475 -41.09 -10.93 30.99
C GLN A 475 -40.27 -10.26 32.12
N SER A 476 -39.59 -11.04 32.94
CA SER A 476 -38.85 -10.56 34.11
C SER A 476 -37.41 -11.03 34.13
N ASP A 477 -36.65 -10.71 33.08
CA ASP A 477 -35.18 -10.81 33.07
C ASP A 477 -34.60 -9.84 34.13
N ARG A 478 -34.48 -10.28 35.38
CA ARG A 478 -33.80 -9.57 36.50
C ARG A 478 -32.27 -9.71 36.49
N HIS A 479 -31.66 -10.26 35.44
CA HIS A 479 -30.21 -10.29 35.29
C HIS A 479 -29.79 -9.75 33.92
N GLY A 480 -28.76 -8.90 33.93
CA GLY A 480 -28.36 -8.01 32.84
C GLY A 480 -27.99 -8.68 31.50
N HIS A 481 -27.64 -7.83 30.52
CA HIS A 481 -27.34 -8.19 29.14
C HIS A 481 -26.45 -9.45 29.04
N ARG A 482 -27.05 -10.60 28.72
CA ARG A 482 -26.35 -11.83 28.35
C ARG A 482 -25.62 -11.62 27.03
N THR A 483 -24.37 -11.16 27.08
CA THR A 483 -23.38 -11.29 25.99
C THR A 483 -22.23 -12.15 26.46
N VAL A 484 -22.49 -13.42 26.74
CA VAL A 484 -21.44 -14.43 26.84
C VAL A 484 -21.59 -15.34 25.62
N GLN A 485 -20.59 -15.38 24.75
CA GLN A 485 -20.46 -16.44 23.75
C GLN A 485 -19.18 -17.20 24.09
N ALA A 486 -19.35 -18.50 24.37
CA ALA A 486 -18.31 -19.44 24.74
C ALA A 486 -17.27 -19.64 23.62
N ARG A 487 -16.13 -20.24 24.03
CA ARG A 487 -14.92 -20.54 23.23
C ARG A 487 -15.22 -21.21 21.87
N PRO A 488 -14.32 -21.03 20.87
CA PRO A 488 -14.53 -21.56 19.53
C PRO A 488 -14.36 -23.08 19.53
N GLU A 489 -15.46 -23.81 19.43
CA GLU A 489 -15.44 -25.18 18.92
C GLU A 489 -15.74 -25.17 17.43
N SER A 490 -14.88 -25.87 16.70
CA SER A 490 -14.97 -26.15 15.27
C SER A 490 -16.30 -26.81 14.92
N LEU A 491 -17.08 -26.20 14.02
CA LEU A 491 -17.68 -26.81 12.82
C LEU A 491 -18.72 -25.86 12.18
N GLY A 492 -18.59 -25.66 10.86
CA GLY A 492 -19.61 -25.04 9.98
C GLY A 492 -19.18 -23.73 9.31
N ARG A 493 -18.67 -23.82 8.06
CA ARG A 493 -18.43 -22.67 7.17
C ARG A 493 -19.76 -21.95 6.85
N GLU A 494 -19.67 -20.63 6.68
CA GLU A 494 -20.83 -19.74 6.48
C GLU A 494 -21.45 -19.93 5.08
N GLU A 495 -22.48 -20.77 4.98
CA GLU A 495 -23.32 -20.89 3.78
C GLU A 495 -24.64 -20.08 3.93
N PRO A 496 -25.21 -19.55 2.83
CA PRO A 496 -26.58 -19.06 2.83
C PRO A 496 -27.55 -20.24 2.93
N ARG A 497 -28.16 -20.46 4.10
CA ARG A 497 -29.27 -21.42 4.21
C ARG A 497 -30.43 -21.03 3.28
N PRO A 498 -31.00 -21.97 2.50
CA PRO A 498 -32.30 -21.77 1.86
C PRO A 498 -33.38 -21.49 2.91
N ARG A 499 -34.36 -20.65 2.57
CA ARG A 499 -35.59 -20.53 3.35
C ARG A 499 -36.36 -21.85 3.22
N ILE A 500 -36.46 -22.61 4.30
CA ILE A 500 -37.46 -23.68 4.44
C ILE A 500 -38.76 -23.01 4.87
N PRO A 501 -39.84 -23.03 4.06
CA PRO A 501 -41.15 -22.59 4.51
C PRO A 501 -41.61 -23.54 5.63
N GLY A 502 -41.92 -22.99 6.81
CA GLY A 502 -42.51 -23.76 7.91
C GLY A 502 -43.92 -24.25 7.57
N PRO A 503 -44.41 -25.32 8.21
CA PRO A 503 -45.72 -25.89 7.92
C PRO A 503 -46.84 -24.96 8.43
N ARG A 504 -47.88 -24.81 7.62
CA ARG A 504 -49.13 -24.13 8.00
C ARG A 504 -49.94 -25.06 8.91
N PRO A 505 -50.47 -24.60 10.06
CA PRO A 505 -51.40 -25.39 10.86
C PRO A 505 -52.79 -25.35 10.24
N GLY A 506 -53.45 -26.50 10.10
CA GLY A 506 -54.88 -26.55 9.79
C GLY A 506 -55.34 -27.87 9.19
N VAL A 507 -56.21 -28.55 9.95
CA VAL A 507 -57.20 -29.56 9.57
C VAL A 507 -56.81 -31.04 9.78
N VAL A 508 -57.76 -31.72 10.42
CA VAL A 508 -57.76 -33.04 11.05
C VAL A 508 -58.09 -34.15 10.05
N SER A 509 -57.44 -35.31 10.27
CA SER A 509 -57.65 -36.73 9.89
C SER A 509 -59.05 -37.20 9.41
N PRO A 510 -59.17 -38.36 8.68
CA PRO A 510 -59.01 -39.69 9.30
C PRO A 510 -58.31 -40.82 8.50
N ASP A 511 -57.71 -41.70 9.30
CA ASP A 511 -57.58 -43.16 9.22
C ASP A 511 -57.32 -43.88 7.88
N ALA A 512 -56.21 -44.61 7.82
CA ALA A 512 -56.21 -46.05 7.53
C ALA A 512 -54.85 -46.74 7.75
N ALA A 513 -54.93 -47.89 8.43
CA ALA A 513 -54.20 -49.14 8.19
C ALA A 513 -52.66 -49.23 8.42
N ARG A 514 -52.37 -49.89 9.55
CA ARG A 514 -51.21 -50.71 9.94
C ARG A 514 -50.43 -51.38 8.79
N THR A 515 -49.11 -51.43 8.91
CA THR A 515 -48.38 -52.72 8.85
C THR A 515 -47.05 -52.70 9.63
N ARG A 516 -46.93 -53.70 10.52
CA ARG A 516 -45.74 -54.41 11.06
C ARG A 516 -44.48 -54.37 10.14
N ALA A 517 -43.23 -54.56 10.57
CA ALA A 517 -42.61 -54.89 11.86
C ALA A 517 -41.06 -54.85 11.78
N THR A 518 -40.45 -54.75 12.98
CA THR A 518 -39.24 -55.46 13.51
C THR A 518 -37.79 -55.23 13.06
N ARG A 519 -36.97 -54.94 14.11
CA ARG A 519 -35.63 -55.45 14.51
C ARG A 519 -34.40 -55.10 13.64
N THR A 520 -33.49 -54.21 14.06
CA THR A 520 -32.32 -54.33 15.01
C THR A 520 -31.18 -55.25 14.53
N PRO A 521 -29.92 -55.09 15.00
CA PRO A 521 -28.90 -54.04 14.80
C PRO A 521 -27.53 -54.71 14.43
N LYS A 522 -26.38 -54.09 14.80
CA LYS A 522 -24.96 -54.59 14.78
C LYS A 522 -24.17 -54.22 13.51
N THR A 523 -22.86 -54.00 13.47
CA THR A 523 -21.74 -53.93 14.45
C THR A 523 -20.53 -53.30 13.75
N VAL A 524 -19.63 -52.75 14.58
CA VAL A 524 -18.20 -52.43 14.42
C VAL A 524 -17.41 -53.23 13.37
N ARG A 525 -16.46 -52.57 12.68
CA ARG A 525 -15.12 -53.11 12.41
C ARG A 525 -14.08 -52.03 12.11
N ASP A 526 -12.93 -52.20 12.76
CA ASP A 526 -11.65 -51.51 12.67
C ASP A 526 -11.01 -51.52 11.26
N VAL A 527 -10.02 -50.64 11.03
CA VAL A 527 -8.60 -50.99 10.76
C VAL A 527 -7.73 -49.71 10.69
N ARG A 528 -6.56 -49.77 11.34
CA ARG A 528 -5.41 -48.84 11.30
C ARG A 528 -4.42 -49.22 10.19
N SER A 529 -3.71 -48.24 9.64
CA SER A 529 -2.28 -48.28 9.20
C SER A 529 -1.97 -46.93 8.55
N ASP A 530 -1.15 -46.05 9.15
CA ASP A 530 0.33 -45.99 9.13
C ASP A 530 0.94 -45.29 7.90
N GLN A 531 2.04 -44.59 8.17
CA GLN A 531 3.00 -43.91 7.27
C GLN A 531 2.66 -42.46 6.85
N GLU A 532 3.59 -41.51 6.79
CA GLU A 532 5.02 -41.47 7.06
C GLU A 532 5.43 -39.98 7.17
N TRP A 533 6.36 -39.66 8.05
CA TRP A 533 7.04 -38.36 8.06
C TRP A 533 8.19 -38.42 7.07
N VAL A 534 8.15 -37.57 6.04
CA VAL A 534 9.30 -37.28 5.18
C VAL A 534 9.68 -35.81 5.36
N GLN A 535 10.96 -35.62 5.70
CA GLN A 535 11.66 -34.37 5.87
C GLN A 535 12.47 -34.15 4.60
N ASP A 536 12.26 -33.05 3.86
CA ASP A 536 13.16 -32.64 2.78
C ASP A 536 13.57 -31.18 2.91
N SER A 537 14.88 -30.97 2.77
CA SER A 537 15.60 -29.70 2.90
C SER A 537 15.76 -29.00 1.54
N LEU A 538 15.63 -27.67 1.59
CA LEU A 538 16.35 -26.62 0.84
C LEU A 538 16.53 -26.69 -0.70
N LEU A 539 16.19 -25.53 -1.30
CA LEU A 539 16.58 -25.00 -2.62
C LEU A 539 15.83 -25.53 -3.85
N LEU A 540 14.94 -24.70 -4.41
CA LEU A 540 14.75 -24.57 -5.87
C LEU A 540 14.06 -23.23 -6.19
N THR A 541 14.61 -22.59 -7.22
CA THR A 541 14.44 -21.22 -7.71
C THR A 541 13.18 -21.00 -8.55
N ASP A 542 12.63 -19.78 -8.51
CA ASP A 542 11.43 -19.31 -9.23
C ASP A 542 11.62 -19.20 -10.77
N GLN A 543 11.73 -20.32 -11.46
CA GLN A 543 11.51 -20.41 -12.91
C GLN A 543 10.73 -21.69 -13.21
N GLU A 544 9.39 -21.58 -13.33
CA GLU A 544 8.49 -22.44 -14.15
C GLU A 544 7.02 -22.29 -13.71
N ARG A 545 6.38 -21.16 -14.05
CA ARG A 545 4.89 -21.04 -14.02
C ARG A 545 4.32 -20.25 -15.19
N PHE A 546 4.95 -20.35 -16.35
CA PHE A 546 4.36 -19.92 -17.61
C PHE A 546 4.71 -20.97 -18.65
N LEU A 547 3.79 -21.90 -18.89
CA LEU A 547 3.46 -22.50 -20.18
C LEU A 547 2.48 -23.67 -19.95
N GLY A 548 1.32 -23.59 -20.59
CA GLY A 548 0.30 -24.64 -20.65
C GLY A 548 -0.80 -24.22 -21.64
N PRO A 549 -1.32 -25.12 -22.48
CA PRO A 549 -1.42 -24.88 -23.91
C PRO A 549 -2.84 -24.52 -24.40
N TRP A 550 -2.90 -23.85 -25.55
CA TRP A 550 -4.10 -23.69 -26.36
C TRP A 550 -4.04 -24.69 -27.52
N SER A 551 -5.04 -25.55 -27.62
CA SER A 551 -5.34 -26.40 -28.77
C SER A 551 -6.86 -26.43 -28.95
N GLU A 552 -7.35 -25.57 -29.85
CA GLU A 552 -8.08 -25.89 -31.09
C GLU A 552 -8.43 -24.58 -31.82
#